data_AF-A0AA51C772-F1
#
_entry.id   AF-A0AA51C772-F1
#
_cell.length_a   1.000
_cell.length_b   1.000
_cell.length_c   1.000
_cell.angle_alpha   90.00
_cell.angle_beta   90.00
_cell.angle_gamma   90.00
#
_symmetry.space_group_name_H-M   'P 1'
#
loop_
_entity.id
_entity.type
_entity.pdbx_description
1 polymer ?
#
loop_
_entity_poly.entity_id
_entity_poly.type
_entity_poly.pdbx_seq_one_letter_code
_entity_poly.pdbx_strand_id
1 'polypeptide(L)' 'MLLVPSIEAGNMIGKVLLYMTGGRGAGVILGAKKPIVLTSRFDSMETKLLSIALGAVVASKE' A
#
# COMPACT_ATOMS: atom_id res chain seq x y z
N MET A 1 -7.34 9.51 -5.59
CA MET A 1 -7.73 8.90 -4.29
C MET A 1 -9.08 8.24 -4.50
N LEU A 2 -9.22 6.95 -4.16
CA LEU A 2 -10.50 6.24 -4.21
C LEU A 2 -10.92 5.97 -2.76
N LEU A 3 -12.10 6.45 -2.37
CA LEU A 3 -12.74 6.07 -1.12
C LEU A 3 -13.62 4.85 -1.39
N VAL A 4 -13.48 3.82 -0.57
CA VAL A 4 -14.16 2.53 -0.75
C VAL A 4 -15.23 2.35 0.33
N PRO A 5 -16.33 1.64 0.04
CA PRO A 5 -17.46 1.53 0.95
C PRO A 5 -17.20 0.58 2.14
N SER A 6 -16.22 -0.32 2.04
CA SER A 6 -15.83 -1.24 3.11
C SER A 6 -14.39 -1.73 2.94
N ILE A 7 -13.86 -2.41 3.97
CA ILE A 7 -12.51 -3.00 3.94
C ILE A 7 -12.40 -4.12 2.90
N GLU A 8 -13.46 -4.91 2.73
CA GLU A 8 -13.54 -5.99 1.75
C GLU A 8 -13.44 -5.43 0.33
N ALA A 9 -14.19 -4.36 0.04
CA ALA A 9 -14.14 -3.69 -1.26
C ALA A 9 -12.75 -3.10 -1.54
N GLY A 10 -12.13 -2.45 -0.54
CA GLY A 10 -10.77 -1.91 -0.66
C GLY A 10 -9.71 -2.98 -0.94
N ASN A 11 -9.73 -4.07 -0.18
CA ASN A 11 -8.80 -5.17 -0.36
C ASN A 11 -9.02 -5.90 -1.70
N MET A 12 -10.28 -6.09 -2.12
CA MET A 12 -10.60 -6.66 -3.43
C MET A 12 -10.03 -5.81 -4.57
N ILE A 13 -10.31 -4.50 -4.56
CA ILE A 13 -9.79 -3.57 -5.58
C ILE A 13 -8.26 -3.58 -5.58
N GLY A 14 -7.62 -3.48 -4.40
CA GLY A 14 -6.16 -3.51 -4.28
C GLY A 14 -5.54 -4.78 -4.88
N LYS A 15 -6.13 -5.96 -4.60
CA LYS A 15 -5.66 -7.23 -5.16
C LYS A 15 -5.92 -7.36 -6.65
N VAL A 16 -7.07 -6.90 -7.15
CA VAL A 16 -7.34 -6.88 -8.60
C VAL A 16 -6.31 -6.01 -9.31
N LEU A 17 -6.01 -4.82 -8.79
CA LEU A 17 -4.98 -3.95 -9.35
C LEU A 17 -3.61 -4.63 -9.34
N LEU A 18 -3.23 -5.26 -8.23
CA LEU A 18 -1.91 -5.89 -8.10
C LEU A 18 -1.74 -7.13 -9.00
N TYR A 19 -2.77 -7.98 -9.10
CA TYR A 19 -2.63 -9.30 -9.74
C TYR A 19 -3.22 -9.39 -11.14
N MET A 20 -4.22 -8.58 -11.48
CA MET A 20 -4.92 -8.70 -12.78
C MET A 20 -4.48 -7.65 -13.80
N THR A 21 -3.83 -6.57 -13.38
CA THR A 21 -3.40 -5.48 -14.29
C THR A 21 -1.91 -5.53 -14.63
N GLY A 22 -1.12 -6.38 -13.95
CA GLY A 22 0.34 -6.35 -14.02
C GLY A 22 0.95 -5.09 -13.34
N GLY A 23 0.15 -4.35 -12.59
CA GLY A 23 0.56 -3.14 -11.89
C GLY A 23 1.49 -3.42 -10.70
N ARG A 24 2.34 -2.44 -10.37
CA ARG A 24 3.22 -2.45 -9.19
C ARG A 24 2.50 -1.80 -8.02
N GLY A 25 2.57 -2.41 -6.84
CA GLY A 25 1.88 -1.93 -5.64
C GLY A 25 2.84 -1.40 -4.57
N ALA A 26 2.32 -0.50 -3.73
CA ALA A 26 2.95 -0.05 -2.50
C ALA A 26 1.86 0.31 -1.48
N GLY A 27 2.10 0.04 -0.19
CA GLY A 27 1.16 0.32 0.90
C GLY A 27 1.83 1.01 2.08
N VAL A 28 1.15 1.99 2.65
CA VAL A 28 1.56 2.67 3.89
C VAL A 28 0.32 3.03 4.70
N ILE A 29 0.40 2.89 6.02
CA ILE A 29 -0.63 3.32 6.95
C ILE A 29 -0.34 4.76 7.37
N LEU A 30 -1.35 5.62 7.27
CA LEU A 30 -1.32 7.04 7.62
C LEU A 30 -2.23 7.32 8.83
N GLY A 31 -2.12 8.52 9.41
CA GLY A 31 -2.94 8.98 10.54
C GLY A 31 -2.28 8.82 11.92
N ALA A 32 -1.17 8.10 12.02
CA ALA A 32 -0.29 8.11 13.18
C ALA A 32 0.73 9.27 13.11
N LYS A 33 1.53 9.48 14.17
CA LYS A 33 2.60 10.51 14.21
C LYS A 33 3.70 10.31 13.15
N LYS A 34 3.87 9.09 12.65
CA LYS A 34 4.83 8.70 11.61
C LYS A 34 4.19 7.61 10.73
N PRO A 35 4.55 7.50 9.44
CA PRO A 35 4.02 6.47 8.57
C PRO A 35 4.44 5.07 9.03
N ILE A 36 3.55 4.09 8.86
CA ILE A 36 3.82 2.69 9.24
C ILE A 36 3.75 1.82 8.00
N VAL A 37 4.82 1.06 7.75
CA VAL A 37 4.89 0.06 6.67
C VAL A 37 4.44 -1.28 7.24
N LEU A 38 3.27 -1.74 6.81
CA LEU A 38 2.72 -3.05 7.15
C LEU A 38 2.43 -3.80 5.86
N THR A 39 3.16 -4.89 5.62
CA THR A 39 3.06 -5.66 4.37
C THR A 39 2.20 -6.90 4.54
N SER A 40 1.62 -7.37 3.45
CA SER A 40 0.96 -8.67 3.38
C SER A 40 1.99 -9.79 3.27
N ARG A 41 1.66 -10.96 3.84
CA ARG A 41 2.50 -12.16 3.71
C ARG A 41 2.76 -12.56 2.25
N PHE A 42 1.78 -12.33 1.37
CA PHE A 42 1.83 -12.66 -0.05
C PHE A 42 2.37 -11.55 -0.94
N ASP A 43 2.85 -10.44 -0.35
CA ASP A 43 3.47 -9.37 -1.13
C ASP A 43 4.80 -9.85 -1.72
N SER A 44 5.04 -9.48 -2.98
CA SER A 44 6.33 -9.69 -3.63
C SER A 44 7.43 -8.89 -2.94
N MET A 45 8.69 -9.29 -3.11
CA MET A 45 9.84 -8.51 -2.61
C MET A 45 9.81 -7.07 -3.12
N GLU A 46 9.40 -6.88 -4.39
CA GLU A 46 9.24 -5.56 -4.99
C GLU A 46 8.17 -4.73 -4.27
N THR A 47 6.98 -5.30 -4.01
CA THR A 47 5.89 -4.59 -3.32
C THR A 47 6.32 -4.15 -1.91
N LYS A 48 7.08 -4.99 -1.20
CA LYS A 48 7.64 -4.66 0.12
C LYS A 48 8.65 -3.51 0.02
N LEU A 49 9.57 -3.56 -0.95
CA LEU A 49 10.57 -2.51 -1.18
C LEU A 49 9.89 -1.17 -1.54
N LEU A 50 8.92 -1.18 -2.45
CA LEU A 50 8.18 0.01 -2.84
C LEU A 50 7.37 0.60 -1.68
N SER A 51 6.85 -0.24 -0.78
CA SER A 51 6.16 0.21 0.44
C SER A 51 7.10 0.93 1.40
N ILE A 52 8.35 0.45 1.57
CA ILE A 52 9.39 1.14 2.35
C ILE A 52 9.75 2.48 1.70
N ALA A 53 9.98 2.50 0.38
CA ALA A 53 10.29 3.72 -0.35
C ALA A 53 9.16 4.76 -0.23
N LEU A 54 7.90 4.32 -0.36
CA LEU A 54 6.73 5.17 -0.16
C LEU A 54 6.70 5.72 1.28
N GLY A 55 6.95 4.89 2.28
CA GLY A 55 7.05 5.30 3.67
C GLY A 55 8.10 6.39 3.89
N ALA A 56 9.28 6.27 3.27
CA ALA A 56 10.35 7.27 3.35
C ALA A 56 9.94 8.61 2.71
N VAL A 57 9.32 8.57 1.53
CA VAL A 57 8.83 9.78 0.83
C VAL A 57 7.72 10.48 1.62
N VAL A 58 6.83 9.72 2.25
CA VAL A 58 5.78 10.29 3.10
C VAL A 58 6.39 10.89 4.36
N ALA A 59 7.35 10.22 4.99
CA ALA A 59 8.02 10.71 6.20
C ALA A 59 8.85 11.98 5.96
N SER A 60 9.40 12.17 4.75
CA SER A 60 10.19 13.35 4.41
C SER A 60 9.37 14.60 4.09
N LYS A 61 8.03 14.48 4.01
CA LYS A 61 7.13 15.60 3.74
C LYS A 61 6.59 16.27 5.01
N GLU A 62 7.04 15.85 6.18
CA GLU A 62 6.79 16.50 7.47
C GLU A 62 7.94 17.42 7.88
#